data_AF-A0A7X7NKH2-F1
#
_entry.id   AF-A0A7X7NKH2-F1
#
_cell.length_a   1.000
_cell.length_b   1.000
_cell.length_c   1.000
_cell.angle_alpha   90.00
_cell.angle_beta   90.00
_cell.angle_gamma   90.00
#
_symmetry.space_group_name_H-M   'P 1'
#
loop_
_entity.id
_entity.type
_entity.pdbx_description
1 polymer ?
#
loop_
_entity_poly.entity_id
_entity_poly.type
_entity_poly.pdbx_seq_one_letter_code
_entity_poly.pdbx_strand_id
1 'polypeptide(L)'
;MIATVPAVASRTVLLLVAVLLPTLFPSGMPGRPDLVLLVVAAAALLHGPVTGGLVGLAGGWLVDLVPPGGEPLGAGALSYALAGALVGAARGWAPTSPLVPWVATVGGAVVIQLVRGLTAAAGVGVAHPVDLLWSVAATALFALLLLPVLIGVERFLLSRGWA
;
A
#
# COMPACT_ATOMS: atom_id res chain seq x y z
N MET A 1 4.67 6.38 -26.00
CA MET A 1 5.13 7.16 -24.82
C MET A 1 4.09 8.15 -24.29
N ILE A 2 3.33 8.88 -25.13
CA ILE A 2 2.35 9.88 -24.65
C ILE A 2 1.16 9.23 -23.90
N ALA A 3 0.81 8.00 -24.25
CA ALA A 3 -0.32 7.28 -23.65
C ALA A 3 -0.15 6.91 -22.17
N THR A 4 1.07 6.68 -21.67
CA THR A 4 1.31 6.19 -20.29
C THR A 4 1.37 7.30 -19.24
N VAL A 5 1.56 8.56 -19.66
CA VAL A 5 1.62 9.74 -18.80
C VAL A 5 0.38 9.88 -17.90
N PRO A 6 -0.86 9.76 -18.41
CA PRO A 6 -2.06 9.84 -17.56
C PRO A 6 -2.13 8.74 -16.48
N ALA A 7 -1.76 7.48 -16.76
CA ALA A 7 -1.78 6.43 -15.75
C ALA A 7 -0.72 6.62 -14.66
N VAL A 8 0.48 7.05 -15.03
CA VAL A 8 1.53 7.38 -14.06
C VAL A 8 1.08 8.55 -13.21
N ALA A 9 0.57 9.63 -13.81
CA ALA A 9 0.07 10.80 -13.10
C ALA A 9 -1.07 10.44 -12.14
N SER A 10 -2.04 9.61 -12.55
CA SER A 10 -3.12 9.19 -11.67
C SER A 10 -2.63 8.35 -10.50
N ARG A 11 -1.66 7.45 -10.71
CA ARG A 11 -1.05 6.67 -9.62
C ARG A 11 -0.31 7.56 -8.65
N THR A 12 0.47 8.52 -9.14
CA THR A 12 1.15 9.51 -8.32
C THR A 12 0.15 10.29 -7.47
N VAL A 13 -0.95 10.78 -8.07
CA VAL A 13 -2.01 11.49 -7.33
C VAL A 13 -2.65 10.58 -6.27
N LEU A 14 -2.97 9.33 -6.61
CA LEU A 14 -3.54 8.37 -5.67
C LEU A 14 -2.60 8.09 -4.50
N LEU A 15 -1.30 7.93 -4.76
CA LEU A 15 -0.29 7.74 -3.71
C LEU A 15 -0.16 8.98 -2.82
N LEU A 16 -0.13 10.18 -3.40
CA LEU A 16 -0.09 11.42 -2.62
C LEU A 16 -1.32 11.56 -1.72
N VAL A 17 -2.51 11.31 -2.26
CA VAL A 17 -3.75 11.31 -1.47
C VAL A 17 -3.68 10.24 -0.38
N ALA A 18 -3.21 9.03 -0.69
CA ALA A 18 -3.12 7.93 0.27
C ALA A 18 -2.12 8.19 1.40
N VAL A 19 -1.05 8.95 1.15
CA VAL A 19 -0.09 9.37 2.19
C VAL A 19 -0.66 10.50 3.05
N LEU A 20 -1.35 11.46 2.43
CA LEU A 20 -1.83 12.66 3.12
C LEU A 20 -3.14 12.44 3.88
N LEU A 21 -4.07 11.64 3.37
CA LEU A 21 -5.39 11.45 3.99
C LEU A 21 -5.32 10.90 5.42
N PRO A 22 -4.43 9.93 5.76
CA PRO A 22 -4.23 9.47 7.13
C PRO A 22 -3.82 10.58 8.12
N THR A 23 -3.22 11.68 7.65
CA THR A 23 -2.82 12.81 8.50
C THR A 23 -4.00 13.63 9.03
N LEU A 24 -5.18 13.49 8.41
CA LEU A 24 -6.40 14.15 8.85
C LEU A 24 -7.11 13.40 9.99
N PHE A 25 -6.70 12.16 10.28
CA PHE A 25 -7.31 11.39 11.37
C PHE A 25 -6.87 11.93 12.74
N PRO A 26 -7.77 11.92 13.74
CA PRO A 26 -7.44 12.34 15.10
C PRO A 26 -6.23 11.60 15.67
N SER A 27 -5.37 12.33 16.40
CA SER A 27 -4.15 11.79 17.02
C SER A 27 -4.40 10.73 18.10
N GLY A 28 -5.62 10.63 18.64
CA GLY A 28 -5.99 9.64 19.66
C GLY A 28 -6.41 8.27 19.11
N MET A 29 -6.37 8.04 17.79
CA MET A 29 -6.75 6.75 17.21
C MET A 29 -5.61 5.74 17.39
N PRO A 30 -5.88 4.53 17.92
CA PRO A 30 -4.84 3.54 18.24
C PRO A 30 -4.04 3.04 17.03
N GLY A 31 -4.47 3.31 15.80
CA GLY A 31 -3.67 3.03 14.61
C GLY A 31 -4.37 3.57 13.36
N ARG A 32 -3.59 3.83 12.31
CA ARG A 32 -4.09 4.44 11.08
C ARG A 32 -4.21 3.38 9.97
N PRO A 33 -5.26 3.45 9.14
CA PRO A 33 -5.34 2.58 7.97
C PRO A 33 -4.20 2.91 7.01
N ASP A 34 -3.55 1.88 6.48
CA ASP A 34 -2.53 2.01 5.45
C ASP A 34 -3.21 2.10 4.08
N LEU A 35 -3.49 3.34 3.67
CA LEU A 35 -4.11 3.61 2.37
C LEU A 35 -3.12 3.49 1.22
N VAL A 36 -1.82 3.66 1.49
CA VAL A 36 -0.76 3.55 0.48
C VAL A 36 -0.70 2.13 -0.04
N LEU A 37 -0.73 1.15 0.87
CA LEU A 37 -0.79 -0.25 0.52
C LEU A 37 -2.01 -0.59 -0.35
N LEU A 38 -3.17 0.06 -0.17
CA LEU A 38 -4.34 -0.20 -1.01
C LEU A 38 -4.11 0.20 -2.47
N VAL A 39 -3.44 1.34 -2.69
CA VAL A 39 -3.03 1.80 -4.04
C VAL A 39 -2.00 0.85 -4.64
N VAL A 40 -1.00 0.45 -3.84
CA VAL A 40 0.03 -0.53 -4.25
C VAL A 40 -0.62 -1.87 -4.62
N ALA A 41 -1.55 -2.37 -3.80
CA ALA A 41 -2.22 -3.64 -4.01
C ALA A 41 -3.08 -3.64 -5.28
N ALA A 42 -3.81 -2.55 -5.54
CA ALA A 42 -4.58 -2.41 -6.79
C ALA A 42 -3.66 -2.51 -8.02
N ALA A 43 -2.54 -1.77 -8.01
CA ALA A 43 -1.55 -1.81 -9.10
C ALA A 43 -0.92 -3.20 -9.25
N ALA A 44 -0.52 -3.82 -8.14
CA ALA A 44 0.12 -5.12 -8.08
C ALA A 44 -0.78 -6.25 -8.60
N LEU A 45 -2.05 -6.26 -8.18
CA LEU A 45 -3.02 -7.29 -8.60
C LEU A 45 -3.39 -7.18 -10.09
N LEU A 46 -3.28 -6.00 -10.68
CA LEU A 46 -3.56 -5.81 -12.11
C LEU A 46 -2.33 -6.04 -13.00
N HIS A 47 -1.15 -5.60 -12.55
CA HIS A 47 0.06 -5.53 -13.37
C HIS A 47 1.18 -6.50 -12.94
N GLY A 48 0.99 -7.22 -11.83
CA GLY A 48 1.90 -8.25 -11.34
C GLY A 48 2.96 -7.77 -10.34
N PRO A 49 3.87 -8.67 -9.94
CA PRO A 49 4.78 -8.47 -8.81
C PRO A 49 5.81 -7.35 -9.04
N VAL A 50 6.34 -7.21 -10.27
CA VAL A 50 7.34 -6.16 -10.58
C VAL A 50 6.72 -4.77 -10.42
N THR A 51 5.55 -4.55 -11.03
CA THR A 51 4.82 -3.27 -10.91
C THR A 51 4.42 -3.02 -9.46
N GLY A 52 3.93 -4.03 -8.76
CA GLY A 52 3.61 -3.94 -7.34
C GLY A 52 4.81 -3.51 -6.50
N GLY A 53 5.99 -4.11 -6.73
CA GLY A 53 7.22 -3.74 -6.04
C GLY A 53 7.68 -2.32 -6.34
N LEU A 54 7.59 -1.87 -7.59
CA LEU A 54 7.97 -0.50 -7.98
C LEU A 54 7.01 0.56 -7.41
N VAL A 55 5.69 0.31 -7.48
CA VAL A 55 4.68 1.21 -6.90
C VAL A 55 4.78 1.22 -5.38
N GLY A 56 5.06 0.06 -4.77
CA GLY A 56 5.36 -0.09 -3.34
C GLY A 56 6.57 0.73 -2.92
N LEU A 57 7.68 0.61 -3.62
CA LEU A 57 8.90 1.39 -3.38
C LEU A 57 8.61 2.90 -3.42
N ALA A 58 7.92 3.35 -4.47
CA ALA A 58 7.57 4.76 -4.63
C ALA A 58 6.64 5.25 -3.50
N GLY A 59 5.62 4.48 -3.14
CA GLY A 59 4.71 4.79 -2.04
C GLY A 59 5.43 4.84 -0.69
N GLY A 60 6.30 3.87 -0.40
CA GLY A 60 7.04 3.83 0.84
C GLY A 60 8.07 4.95 0.96
N TRP A 61 8.69 5.41 -0.14
CA TRP A 61 9.48 6.65 -0.10
C TRP A 61 8.64 7.88 0.24
N LEU A 62 7.41 7.99 -0.28
CA LEU A 62 6.53 9.10 0.09
C LEU A 62 6.13 9.04 1.57
N VAL A 63 5.91 7.84 2.12
CA VAL A 63 5.66 7.63 3.55
C VAL A 63 6.89 8.01 4.39
N ASP A 64 8.08 7.60 3.96
CA ASP A 64 9.34 7.92 4.66
C ASP A 64 9.60 9.45 4.72
N LEU A 65 9.01 10.23 3.80
CA LEU A 65 9.12 11.69 3.77
C LEU A 65 8.07 12.41 4.64
N VAL A 66 6.98 11.75 5.06
CA VAL A 66 5.82 12.39 5.71
C VAL A 66 5.39 11.60 6.96
N PRO A 67 5.63 12.10 8.19
CA PRO A 67 6.31 13.33 8.60
C PRO A 67 7.85 13.21 8.57
N PRO A 68 8.59 14.29 8.31
CA PRO A 68 10.04 14.24 8.24
C PRO A 68 10.68 13.87 9.60
N GLY A 69 11.62 12.92 9.59
CA GLY A 69 12.59 12.73 10.69
C GLY A 69 12.42 11.53 11.64
N GLY A 70 11.57 10.53 11.32
CA GLY A 70 11.23 9.45 12.26
C GLY A 70 12.01 8.12 12.16
N GLU A 71 12.39 7.67 10.95
CA GLU A 71 12.96 6.33 10.70
C GLU A 71 14.05 6.39 9.62
N PRO A 72 14.93 5.36 9.48
CA PRO A 72 15.92 5.30 8.41
C PRO A 72 15.24 5.36 7.05
N LEU A 73 15.59 6.36 6.26
CA LEU A 73 15.11 6.51 4.89
C LEU A 73 15.32 5.20 4.11
N GLY A 74 14.24 4.63 3.58
CA GLY A 74 14.27 3.42 2.77
C GLY A 74 13.78 2.15 3.48
N ALA A 75 13.68 2.11 4.81
CA ALA A 75 13.11 0.94 5.51
C ALA A 75 11.62 0.77 5.17
N GLY A 76 10.86 1.87 5.18
CA GLY A 76 9.48 1.89 4.71
C GLY A 76 9.41 1.54 3.24
N ALA A 77 10.19 2.21 2.37
CA ALA A 77 10.25 1.91 0.94
C ALA A 77 10.45 0.42 0.61
N LEU A 78 11.41 -0.25 1.26
CA LEU A 78 11.67 -1.68 1.04
C LEU A 78 10.53 -2.57 1.55
N SER A 79 9.91 -2.22 2.70
CA SER A 79 8.77 -2.97 3.22
C SER A 79 7.56 -2.93 2.28
N TYR A 80 7.23 -1.74 1.73
CA TYR A 80 6.16 -1.61 0.74
C TYR A 80 6.52 -2.26 -0.61
N ALA A 81 7.78 -2.21 -1.04
CA ALA A 81 8.23 -2.91 -2.24
C ALA A 81 8.05 -4.42 -2.10
N LEU A 82 8.44 -4.99 -0.95
CA LEU A 82 8.25 -6.40 -0.65
C LEU A 82 6.76 -6.76 -0.60
N ALA A 83 5.95 -6.00 0.14
CA ALA A 83 4.51 -6.22 0.24
C ALA A 83 3.82 -6.15 -1.13
N GLY A 84 4.15 -5.14 -1.94
CA GLY A 84 3.62 -4.98 -3.30
C GLY A 84 4.02 -6.12 -4.23
N ALA A 85 5.26 -6.62 -4.14
CA ALA A 85 5.70 -7.77 -4.92
C ALA A 85 4.95 -9.06 -4.52
N LEU A 86 4.76 -9.30 -3.21
CA LEU A 86 4.02 -10.45 -2.69
C LEU A 86 2.54 -10.40 -3.07
N VAL A 87 1.91 -9.24 -2.95
CA VAL A 87 0.52 -9.02 -3.39
C VAL A 87 0.41 -9.25 -4.90
N GLY A 88 1.36 -8.74 -5.69
CA GLY A 88 1.36 -8.91 -7.14
C GLY A 88 1.62 -10.35 -7.58
N ALA A 89 2.35 -11.14 -6.79
CA ALA A 89 2.48 -12.58 -7.02
C ALA A 89 1.12 -13.28 -6.89
N ALA A 90 0.21 -12.75 -6.06
CA ALA A 90 -1.13 -13.30 -5.90
C ALA A 90 -2.07 -13.06 -7.10
N ARG A 91 -1.66 -12.23 -8.08
CA ARG A 91 -2.44 -11.89 -9.28
C ARG A 91 -2.97 -13.11 -10.02
N GLY A 92 -2.19 -14.18 -10.14
CA GLY A 92 -2.59 -15.40 -10.85
C GLY A 92 -3.79 -16.09 -10.22
N TRP A 93 -3.98 -15.95 -8.90
CA TRP A 93 -5.11 -16.51 -8.16
C TRP A 93 -6.27 -15.51 -7.99
N ALA A 94 -6.09 -14.23 -8.33
CA ALA A 94 -7.17 -13.24 -8.20
C ALA A 94 -8.48 -13.62 -8.94
N PRO A 95 -8.45 -14.30 -10.12
CA PRO A 95 -9.67 -14.76 -10.78
C PRO A 95 -10.33 -15.97 -10.12
N THR A 96 -9.61 -16.74 -9.29
CA THR A 96 -10.14 -18.00 -8.73
C THR A 96 -11.06 -17.76 -7.54
N SER A 97 -10.90 -16.64 -6.83
CA SER A 97 -11.77 -16.28 -5.71
C SER A 97 -11.80 -14.76 -5.49
N PRO A 98 -12.99 -14.17 -5.21
CA PRO A 98 -13.13 -12.76 -4.91
C PRO A 98 -12.42 -12.34 -3.61
N LEU A 99 -12.04 -13.31 -2.75
CA LEU A 99 -11.34 -13.04 -1.49
C LEU A 99 -9.83 -12.88 -1.69
N VAL A 100 -9.25 -13.39 -2.78
CA VAL A 100 -7.79 -13.35 -2.99
C VAL A 100 -7.21 -11.94 -2.97
N PRO A 101 -7.79 -10.93 -3.67
CA PRO A 101 -7.35 -9.54 -3.57
C PRO A 101 -7.29 -9.03 -2.13
N TRP A 102 -8.33 -9.33 -1.35
CA TRP A 102 -8.45 -8.88 0.02
C TRP A 102 -7.43 -9.56 0.93
N VAL A 103 -7.35 -10.90 0.89
CA VAL A 103 -6.38 -11.68 1.67
C VAL A 103 -4.94 -11.31 1.33
N ALA A 104 -4.62 -11.12 0.05
CA ALA A 104 -3.29 -10.69 -0.37
C ALA A 104 -2.95 -9.32 0.20
N THR A 105 -3.89 -8.36 0.13
CA THR A 105 -3.70 -7.01 0.67
C THR A 105 -3.51 -7.02 2.19
N VAL A 106 -4.32 -7.79 2.92
CA VAL A 106 -4.15 -7.96 4.38
C VAL A 106 -2.81 -8.61 4.70
N GLY A 107 -2.38 -9.62 3.92
CA GLY A 107 -1.06 -10.22 4.03
C GLY A 107 0.07 -9.20 3.82
N GLY A 108 -0.07 -8.30 2.83
CA GLY A 108 0.84 -7.17 2.63
C GLY A 108 0.92 -6.24 3.84
N ALA A 109 -0.22 -5.94 4.47
CA ALA A 109 -0.27 -5.10 5.66
C ALA A 109 0.46 -5.77 6.84
N VAL A 110 0.25 -7.07 7.03
CA VAL A 110 0.96 -7.86 8.03
C VAL A 110 2.47 -7.82 7.79
N VAL A 111 2.93 -7.99 6.54
CA VAL A 111 4.36 -7.89 6.20
C VAL A 111 4.95 -6.54 6.59
N ILE A 112 4.27 -5.43 6.25
CA ILE A 112 4.74 -4.07 6.60
C ILE A 112 4.82 -3.91 8.12
N GLN A 113 3.80 -4.32 8.86
CA GLN A 113 3.78 -4.17 10.32
C GLN A 113 4.78 -5.11 11.01
N LEU A 114 5.07 -6.29 10.46
CA LEU A 114 6.14 -7.17 10.94
C LEU A 114 7.51 -6.51 10.78
N VAL A 115 7.79 -5.91 9.62
CA VAL A 115 9.05 -5.16 9.41
C VAL A 115 9.16 -3.99 10.38
N ARG A 116 8.07 -3.23 10.58
CA ARG A 116 8.01 -2.13 11.56
C ARG A 116 8.22 -2.63 13.00
N GLY A 117 7.61 -3.75 13.38
CA GLY A 117 7.80 -4.35 14.70
C GLY A 117 9.23 -4.85 14.94
N LEU A 118 9.84 -5.49 13.94
CA LEU A 118 11.23 -5.97 14.02
C LEU A 118 12.24 -4.83 14.10
N THR A 119 12.04 -3.76 13.33
CA THR A 119 12.90 -2.56 13.38
C THR A 119 12.78 -1.83 14.71
N ALA A 120 11.56 -1.68 15.25
CA ALA A 120 11.34 -1.15 16.60
C ALA A 120 12.00 -2.02 17.68
N ALA A 121 11.89 -3.35 17.58
CA ALA A 121 12.57 -4.27 18.50
C ALA A 121 14.11 -4.20 18.41
N ALA A 122 14.65 -3.83 17.25
CA ALA A 122 16.07 -3.56 17.04
C ALA A 122 16.51 -2.17 17.53
N GLY A 123 15.62 -1.39 18.17
CA GLY A 123 15.90 -0.08 18.73
C GLY A 123 15.73 1.09 17.75
N VAL A 124 15.12 0.85 16.58
CA VAL A 124 14.85 1.88 15.58
C VAL A 124 13.37 2.26 15.62
N GLY A 125 13.06 3.40 16.21
CA GLY A 125 11.68 3.90 16.33
C GLY A 125 10.90 3.30 17.51
N VAL A 126 9.59 3.56 17.55
CA VAL A 126 8.68 3.08 18.59
C VAL A 126 7.47 2.44 17.92
N ALA A 127 7.16 1.19 18.27
CA ALA A 127 5.98 0.49 17.81
C ALA A 127 5.26 -0.19 18.98
N HIS A 128 4.02 0.22 19.25
CA HIS A 128 3.18 -0.47 20.21
C HIS A 128 2.45 -1.64 19.52
N PRO A 129 2.45 -2.86 20.09
CA PRO A 129 1.82 -4.02 19.46
C PRO A 129 0.33 -3.83 19.14
N VAL A 130 -0.38 -3.10 20.01
CA VAL A 130 -1.80 -2.75 19.82
C VAL A 130 -1.98 -1.89 18.58
N ASP A 131 -1.09 -0.94 18.35
CA ASP A 131 -1.17 -0.02 17.22
C ASP A 131 -0.87 -0.72 15.88
N LEU A 132 0.08 -1.65 15.90
CA LEU A 132 0.38 -2.52 14.75
C LEU A 132 -0.85 -3.35 14.38
N LEU A 133 -1.48 -4.00 15.36
CA LEU A 133 -2.65 -4.85 15.14
C LEU A 133 -3.86 -4.03 14.66
N TRP A 134 -4.08 -2.87 15.28
CA TRP A 134 -5.15 -1.96 14.88
C TRP A 134 -4.94 -1.43 13.46
N SER A 135 -3.70 -1.12 13.08
CA SER A 135 -3.37 -0.68 11.72
C SER A 135 -3.67 -1.78 10.69
N VAL A 136 -3.34 -3.05 10.97
CA VAL A 136 -3.75 -4.17 10.10
C VAL A 136 -5.26 -4.28 10.01
N ALA A 137 -5.96 -4.25 11.14
CA ALA A 137 -7.41 -4.38 11.19
C ALA A 137 -8.13 -3.23 10.45
N ALA A 138 -7.68 -1.99 10.66
CA ALA A 138 -8.18 -0.82 9.94
C ALA A 138 -7.93 -0.96 8.44
N THR A 139 -6.72 -1.34 8.04
CA THR A 139 -6.37 -1.56 6.62
C THR A 139 -7.24 -2.64 6.00
N ALA A 140 -7.48 -3.74 6.71
CA ALA A 140 -8.36 -4.82 6.26
C ALA A 140 -9.80 -4.34 6.05
N LEU A 141 -10.33 -3.51 6.95
CA LEU A 141 -11.65 -2.91 6.83
C LEU A 141 -11.74 -1.97 5.62
N PHE A 142 -10.77 -1.06 5.46
CA PHE A 142 -10.71 -0.15 4.32
C PHE A 142 -10.51 -0.90 2.99
N ALA A 143 -9.78 -2.02 3.00
CA ALA A 143 -9.58 -2.85 1.81
C ALA A 143 -10.89 -3.47 1.30
N LEU A 144 -11.88 -3.76 2.16
CA LEU A 144 -13.18 -4.26 1.68
C LEU A 144 -13.89 -3.26 0.77
N LEU A 145 -13.73 -1.97 1.04
CA LEU A 145 -14.45 -0.89 0.35
C LEU A 145 -13.62 -0.25 -0.75
N LEU A 146 -12.38 0.14 -0.45
CA LEU A 146 -11.55 0.93 -1.35
C LEU A 146 -10.83 0.09 -2.40
N LEU A 147 -10.42 -1.14 -2.06
CA LEU A 147 -9.70 -1.99 -3.00
C LEU A 147 -10.47 -2.27 -4.30
N PRO A 148 -11.76 -2.67 -4.29
CA PRO A 148 -12.52 -2.86 -5.53
C PRO A 148 -12.67 -1.56 -6.32
N VAL A 149 -12.80 -0.41 -5.64
CA VAL A 149 -12.89 0.90 -6.29
C VAL A 149 -11.57 1.25 -6.97
N LEU A 150 -10.43 1.09 -6.29
CA LEU A 150 -9.09 1.36 -6.84
C LEU A 150 -8.77 0.46 -8.05
N ILE A 151 -9.11 -0.83 -7.95
CA ILE A 151 -8.98 -1.77 -9.09
C ILE A 151 -9.88 -1.31 -10.25
N GLY A 152 -11.11 -0.85 -9.96
CA GLY A 152 -12.02 -0.30 -10.96
C GLY A 152 -11.45 0.94 -11.67
N VAL A 153 -10.86 1.87 -10.92
CA VAL A 153 -10.18 3.05 -11.46
C VAL A 153 -9.03 2.66 -12.36
N GLU A 154 -8.16 1.74 -11.93
CA GLU A 154 -7.05 1.28 -12.77
C GLU A 154 -7.54 0.60 -14.05
N ARG A 155 -8.57 -0.26 -13.97
CA ARG A 155 -9.18 -0.89 -15.15
C ARG A 155 -9.80 0.13 -16.10
N PHE A 156 -10.38 1.20 -15.59
CA PHE A 156 -10.93 2.28 -16.39
C PHE A 156 -9.82 3.06 -17.12
N LEU A 157 -8.69 3.31 -16.47
CA LEU A 157 -7.54 3.94 -17.11
C LEU A 157 -6.96 3.04 -18.21
N LEU A 158 -6.87 1.73 -17.95
CA LEU A 158 -6.44 0.72 -18.93
C LEU A 158 -7.38 0.70 -20.15
N SER A 159 -8.69 0.72 -19.96
CA SER A 159 -9.66 0.68 -21.07
C SER A 159 -9.65 1.94 -21.95
N ARG A 160 -9.14 3.07 -21.42
CA ARG A 160 -8.91 4.31 -22.17
C ARG A 160 -7.60 4.31 -22.98
N GLY A 161 -6.81 3.22 -22.91
CA GLY A 161 -5.52 3.12 -23.59
C GLY A 161 -4.45 4.00 -22.95
N TRP A 162 -4.58 4.30 -21.66
CA TRP A 162 -3.70 5.21 -20.92
C TRP A 162 -2.58 4.51 -20.15
N ALA A 163 -2.38 3.21 -20.39
CA ALA A 163 -1.46 2.35 -19.67
C ALA A 163 -0.62 1.51 -20.64
#